data_AF-A0A8X6IFA4-F1
#
_entry.id   AF-A0A8X6IFA4-F1
#
_cell.length_a   1.000
_cell.length_b   1.000
_cell.length_c   1.000
_cell.angle_alpha   90.00
_cell.angle_beta   90.00
_cell.angle_gamma   90.00
#
_symmetry.space_group_name_H-M   'P 1'
#
loop_
_entity.id
_entity.type
_entity.pdbx_description
1 polymer ?
#
loop_
_entity_poly.entity_id
_entity_poly.type
_entity_poly.pdbx_seq_one_letter_code
_entity_poly.pdbx_strand_id
1 'polypeptide(L)'
;MAHGNAQCTKVLPTILMGFLRLLGKFFCPFKPSADSVTFVGRLRESMQYLLPPTTRHHGHHTIFVSKDFAICSHVFLRTDFLKKGLQSPYEGPYKVFDRTEKVFWILSYGKEFSMRIDSLKPLCPPNPQRVGGHTSKSEREEKSAPSTRGSSTLGTRKAEKNL
;
A
#
# COMPACT_ATOMS: atom_id res chain seq x y z
N MET A 1 -15.19 -23.70 53.58
CA MET A 1 -13.75 -23.38 53.48
C MET A 1 -12.99 -24.58 52.92
N ALA A 2 -12.25 -24.41 51.82
CA ALA A 2 -11.01 -25.13 51.49
C ALA A 2 -10.46 -24.56 50.17
N HIS A 3 -9.54 -23.60 50.26
CA HIS A 3 -8.81 -23.07 49.12
C HIS A 3 -7.64 -24.01 48.79
N GLY A 4 -7.60 -24.50 47.55
CA GLY A 4 -6.45 -25.21 47.00
C GLY A 4 -5.35 -24.24 46.61
N ASN A 5 -4.15 -24.43 47.15
CA ASN A 5 -2.97 -23.62 46.86
C ASN A 5 -2.27 -24.12 45.59
N ALA A 6 -2.37 -23.35 44.50
CA ALA A 6 -1.56 -23.54 43.30
C ALA A 6 -0.18 -22.91 43.50
N GLN A 7 0.83 -23.73 43.81
CA GLN A 7 2.24 -23.30 43.78
C GLN A 7 2.79 -23.47 42.37
N CYS A 8 2.69 -22.43 41.53
CA CYS A 8 3.28 -22.42 40.19
C CYS A 8 3.84 -21.03 39.81
N THR A 9 4.84 -20.53 40.54
CA THR A 9 5.47 -19.23 40.20
C THR A 9 6.96 -19.11 40.53
N LYS A 10 7.73 -20.21 40.50
CA LYS A 10 9.19 -20.14 40.76
C LYS A 10 10.13 -20.73 39.70
N VAL A 11 9.62 -21.34 38.63
CA VAL A 11 10.47 -21.98 37.60
C VAL A 11 10.73 -21.08 36.39
N LEU A 12 9.94 -20.02 36.20
CA LEU A 12 10.07 -19.09 35.08
C LEU A 12 11.38 -18.26 35.03
N PRO A 13 12.00 -17.80 36.16
CA PRO A 13 13.17 -16.92 36.07
C PRO A 13 14.47 -17.64 35.66
N THR A 14 14.55 -18.97 35.84
CA THR A 14 15.78 -19.73 35.57
C THR A 14 15.99 -19.98 34.07
N ILE A 15 14.91 -20.18 33.32
CA ILE A 15 14.95 -20.45 31.88
C ILE A 15 15.42 -19.21 31.11
N LEU A 16 14.98 -18.02 31.52
CA LEU A 16 15.41 -16.75 30.92
C LEU A 16 16.91 -16.47 31.15
N MET A 17 17.44 -16.82 32.32
CA MET A 17 18.88 -16.72 32.62
C MET A 17 19.73 -17.74 31.86
N GLY A 18 19.19 -18.91 31.51
CA GLY A 18 19.88 -19.90 30.68
C GLY A 18 20.06 -19.44 29.23
N PHE A 19 19.02 -18.84 28.64
CA PHE A 19 19.08 -18.29 27.28
C PHE A 19 20.03 -17.09 27.17
N LEU A 20 20.02 -16.19 28.16
CA LEU A 20 20.99 -15.08 28.19
C LEU A 20 22.45 -15.57 28.34
N ARG A 21 22.68 -16.63 29.13
CA ARG A 21 24.01 -17.24 29.30
C ARG A 21 24.55 -17.88 28.01
N LEU A 22 23.68 -18.39 27.14
CA LEU A 22 24.09 -18.94 25.84
C LEU A 22 24.53 -17.81 24.89
N LEU A 23 23.79 -16.70 24.87
CA LEU A 23 24.12 -15.53 24.04
C LEU A 23 25.39 -14.81 24.50
N GLY A 24 25.70 -14.82 25.79
CA GLY A 24 26.93 -14.22 26.33
C GLY A 24 28.21 -15.02 26.10
N LYS A 25 28.13 -16.31 25.74
CA LYS A 25 29.30 -17.18 25.51
C LYS A 25 29.85 -17.14 24.08
N PHE A 26 29.22 -16.38 23.18
CA PHE A 26 29.72 -16.23 21.81
C PHE A 26 30.90 -15.25 21.69
N PHE A 27 31.09 -14.37 22.67
CA PHE A 27 32.11 -13.32 22.62
C PHE A 27 33.21 -13.60 23.64
N CYS A 28 34.33 -14.13 23.18
CA CYS A 28 35.57 -14.19 23.95
C CYS A 28 36.22 -12.79 23.94
N PRO A 29 36.77 -12.27 25.05
CA PRO A 29 37.49 -11.00 25.03
C PRO A 29 38.63 -11.07 24.01
N PHE A 30 38.48 -10.28 22.94
CA PHE A 30 39.43 -10.22 21.84
C PHE A 30 40.75 -9.63 22.33
N LYS A 31 41.82 -10.42 22.24
CA LYS A 31 43.19 -9.93 22.47
C LYS A 31 43.73 -9.49 21.11
N PRO A 32 43.97 -8.19 20.86
CA PRO A 32 44.54 -7.77 19.60
C PRO A 32 45.95 -8.33 19.48
N SER A 33 46.15 -9.34 18.62
CA SER A 33 47.47 -9.73 18.17
C SER A 33 48.05 -8.59 17.33
N ALA A 34 49.38 -8.47 17.29
CA ALA A 34 50.10 -7.39 16.59
C ALA A 34 49.70 -7.23 15.09
N ASP A 35 49.15 -8.28 14.47
CA ASP A 35 48.78 -8.29 13.05
C ASP A 35 47.31 -7.94 12.78
N SER A 36 46.80 -6.89 13.43
CA SER A 36 45.41 -6.40 13.27
C SER A 36 45.04 -6.12 11.81
N VAL A 37 46.00 -5.63 11.02
CA VAL A 37 45.84 -5.32 9.59
C VAL A 37 45.53 -6.59 8.77
N THR A 38 46.22 -7.70 9.06
CA THR A 38 46.00 -8.98 8.35
C THR A 38 44.68 -9.63 8.74
N PHE A 39 44.25 -9.46 9.99
CA PHE A 39 42.97 -9.95 10.48
C PHE A 39 41.81 -9.21 9.82
N VAL A 40 41.86 -7.88 9.76
CA VAL A 40 40.84 -7.06 9.09
C VAL A 40 40.77 -7.40 7.61
N GLY A 41 41.92 -7.65 6.95
CA GLY A 41 41.96 -8.10 5.56
C GLY A 41 41.20 -9.42 5.34
N ARG A 42 41.51 -10.46 6.13
CA ARG A 42 40.85 -11.77 6.06
C ARG A 42 39.35 -11.71 6.40
N LEU A 43 38.97 -10.88 7.38
CA LEU A 43 37.57 -10.67 7.73
C LEU A 43 36.81 -10.00 6.58
N ARG A 44 37.39 -8.99 5.95
CA ARG A 44 36.79 -8.30 4.80
C ARG A 44 36.59 -9.26 3.63
N GLU A 45 37.58 -10.09 3.32
CA GLU A 45 37.48 -11.11 2.26
C GLU A 45 36.38 -12.13 2.56
N SER A 46 36.33 -12.63 3.80
CA SER A 46 35.30 -13.59 4.24
C SER A 46 33.89 -12.98 4.16
N MET A 47 33.72 -11.74 4.60
CA MET A 47 32.44 -11.05 4.56
C MET A 47 32.03 -10.70 3.13
N GLN A 48 32.97 -10.36 2.24
CA GLN A 48 32.70 -10.12 0.82
C GLN A 48 32.17 -11.37 0.11
N TYR A 49 32.67 -12.55 0.46
CA TYR A 49 32.15 -13.83 -0.06
C TYR A 49 30.71 -14.12 0.40
N LEU A 50 30.31 -13.61 1.57
CA LEU A 50 28.96 -13.76 2.10
C LEU A 50 27.97 -12.71 1.57
N LEU A 51 28.45 -11.68 0.87
CA LEU A 51 27.56 -10.66 0.31
C LEU A 51 26.70 -11.29 -0.79
N PRO A 52 25.38 -11.01 -0.80
CA PRO A 52 24.52 -11.42 -1.90
C PRO A 52 25.07 -10.90 -3.24
N PRO A 53 25.01 -11.70 -4.32
CA PRO A 53 25.33 -11.22 -5.65
C PRO A 53 24.47 -10.01 -5.99
N THR A 54 25.02 -9.08 -6.78
CA THR A 54 24.25 -7.94 -7.27
C THR A 54 23.02 -8.45 -8.02
N THR A 55 21.85 -8.16 -7.47
CA THR A 55 20.58 -8.57 -8.08
C THR A 55 20.38 -7.79 -9.37
N ARG A 56 20.17 -8.49 -10.49
CA ARG A 56 19.72 -7.83 -11.72
C ARG A 56 18.29 -7.32 -11.48
N HIS A 57 18.11 -6.01 -11.54
CA HIS A 57 16.78 -5.42 -11.50
C HIS A 57 16.07 -5.70 -12.83
N HIS A 58 15.09 -6.60 -12.83
CA HIS A 58 14.32 -6.91 -14.03
C HIS A 58 13.23 -5.84 -14.24
N GLY A 59 13.40 -5.01 -15.26
CA GLY A 59 12.37 -4.13 -15.79
C GLY A 59 12.26 -2.74 -15.17
N HIS A 60 11.63 -1.83 -15.92
CA HIS A 60 11.18 -0.53 -15.46
C HIS A 60 9.83 -0.71 -14.75
N HIS A 61 9.83 -0.79 -13.43
CA HIS A 61 8.61 -1.00 -12.67
C HIS A 61 7.76 0.28 -12.67
N THR A 62 6.66 0.29 -13.40
CA THR A 62 5.66 1.37 -13.29
C THR A 62 4.89 1.16 -11.99
N ILE A 63 4.91 2.14 -11.11
CA ILE A 63 4.18 2.09 -9.83
C ILE A 63 2.69 2.27 -10.12
N PHE A 64 1.85 1.36 -9.63
CA PHE A 64 0.40 1.52 -9.73
C PHE A 64 -0.09 2.59 -8.75
N VAL A 65 -0.81 3.58 -9.27
CA VAL A 65 -1.45 4.64 -8.49
C VAL A 65 -2.96 4.57 -8.72
N SER A 66 -3.74 4.57 -7.63
CA SER A 66 -5.20 4.56 -7.76
C SER A 66 -5.70 5.87 -8.39
N LYS A 67 -6.65 5.76 -9.32
CA LYS A 67 -7.33 6.92 -9.93
C LYS A 67 -8.11 7.74 -8.89
N ASP A 68 -8.47 7.13 -7.77
CA ASP A 68 -9.22 7.77 -6.69
C ASP A 68 -8.47 8.98 -6.08
N PHE A 69 -7.13 8.98 -6.14
CA PHE A 69 -6.31 10.07 -5.64
C PHE A 69 -6.51 11.39 -6.41
N ALA A 70 -6.94 11.32 -7.68
CA ALA A 70 -7.23 12.50 -8.49
C ALA A 70 -8.50 13.23 -8.03
N ILE A 71 -9.47 12.49 -7.46
CA ILE A 71 -10.81 13.01 -7.12
C ILE A 71 -11.10 13.04 -5.62
N CYS A 72 -10.29 12.38 -4.78
CA CYS A 72 -10.54 12.29 -3.34
C CYS A 72 -10.49 13.67 -2.68
N SER A 73 -11.45 13.96 -1.79
CA SER A 73 -11.47 15.16 -0.95
C SER A 73 -10.76 14.94 0.39
N HIS A 74 -10.75 13.70 0.88
CA HIS A 74 -10.13 13.31 2.13
C HIS A 74 -9.22 12.09 1.92
N VAL A 75 -8.18 11.98 2.73
CA VAL A 75 -7.23 10.88 2.72
C VAL A 75 -6.95 10.42 4.16
N PHE A 76 -6.68 9.13 4.33
CA PHE A 76 -6.14 8.61 5.58
C PHE A 76 -4.62 8.60 5.53
N LEU A 77 -4.00 9.01 6.62
CA LEU A 77 -2.55 9.06 6.76
C LEU A 77 -2.04 7.79 7.44
N ARG A 78 -1.09 7.10 6.82
CA ARG A 78 -0.36 5.99 7.45
C ARG A 78 0.70 6.55 8.39
N THR A 79 0.66 6.10 9.64
CA THR A 79 1.70 6.40 10.62
C THR A 79 2.68 5.22 10.67
N ASP A 80 3.93 5.43 10.29
CA ASP A 80 4.95 4.36 10.23
C ASP A 80 5.63 4.07 11.59
N PHE A 81 5.20 4.73 12.67
CA PHE A 81 5.76 4.50 14.01
C PHE A 81 5.25 3.18 14.62
N LEU A 82 6.07 2.58 15.48
CA LEU A 82 5.70 1.40 16.28
C LEU A 82 4.56 1.78 17.23
N LYS A 83 3.34 1.51 16.79
CA LYS A 83 2.14 1.75 17.56
C LYS A 83 1.98 0.68 18.66
N LYS A 84 1.37 1.09 19.77
CA LYS A 84 0.98 0.14 20.83
C LYS A 84 -0.06 -0.84 20.26
N GLY A 85 -0.17 -2.02 20.86
CA GLY A 85 -1.11 -3.06 20.40
C GLY A 85 -2.53 -2.52 20.20
N LEU A 86 -3.20 -2.96 19.12
CA LEU A 86 -4.56 -2.58 18.69
C LEU A 86 -4.77 -1.15 18.13
N GLN A 87 -3.73 -0.33 17.97
CA GLN A 87 -3.91 0.98 17.34
C GLN A 87 -3.93 0.85 15.79
N SER A 88 -4.90 1.50 15.14
CA SER A 88 -5.00 1.52 13.67
C SER A 88 -3.73 2.12 13.05
N PRO A 89 -3.15 1.50 12.00
CA PRO A 89 -1.98 2.03 11.30
C PRO A 89 -2.29 3.34 10.57
N TYR A 90 -3.54 3.54 10.17
CA TYR A 90 -4.01 4.77 9.53
C TYR A 90 -4.72 5.66 10.54
N GLU A 91 -4.47 6.94 10.43
CA GLU A 91 -5.12 8.00 11.20
C GLU A 91 -6.00 8.83 10.27
N GLY A 92 -7.15 9.24 10.81
CA GLY A 92 -8.02 10.36 10.38
C GLY A 92 -8.33 10.53 8.90
N PRO A 93 -9.58 10.82 8.51
CA PRO A 93 -9.80 11.45 7.22
C PRO A 93 -9.31 12.91 7.28
N TYR A 94 -8.16 13.19 6.68
CA TYR A 94 -7.63 14.55 6.55
C TYR A 94 -8.08 15.18 5.26
N LYS A 95 -8.46 16.46 5.31
CA LYS A 95 -8.86 17.22 4.14
C LYS A 95 -7.62 17.51 3.28
N VAL A 96 -7.71 17.18 2.00
CA VAL A 96 -6.71 17.56 0.99
C VAL A 96 -7.08 18.96 0.49
N PHE A 97 -6.12 19.89 0.53
CA PHE A 97 -6.33 21.23 -0.02
C PHE A 97 -5.55 21.46 -1.31
N ASP A 98 -4.39 20.80 -1.48
CA ASP A 98 -3.61 20.82 -2.70
C ASP A 98 -2.99 19.44 -2.99
N ARG A 99 -2.71 19.15 -4.26
CA ARG A 99 -2.18 17.86 -4.71
C ARG A 99 -1.36 17.96 -5.98
N THR A 100 -0.34 17.11 -6.05
CA THR A 100 0.48 16.81 -7.22
C THR A 100 0.49 15.30 -7.44
N GLU A 101 1.09 14.81 -8.53
CA GLU A 101 1.16 13.38 -8.86
C GLU A 101 1.73 12.49 -7.73
N LYS A 102 2.68 13.00 -6.95
CA LYS A 102 3.40 12.21 -5.92
C LYS A 102 3.20 12.73 -4.49
N VAL A 103 2.74 13.97 -4.32
CA VAL A 103 2.70 14.68 -3.04
C VAL A 103 1.33 15.31 -2.85
N PHE A 104 0.79 15.20 -1.65
CA PHE A 104 -0.48 15.77 -1.23
C PHE A 104 -0.26 16.69 -0.04
N TRP A 105 -0.96 17.82 -0.04
CA TRP A 105 -1.00 18.73 1.08
C TRP A 105 -2.32 18.55 1.83
N ILE A 106 -2.19 18.15 3.09
CA ILE A 106 -3.32 17.83 3.97
C ILE A 106 -3.36 18.80 5.14
N LEU A 107 -4.58 19.09 5.60
CA LEU A 107 -4.81 19.85 6.82
C LEU A 107 -5.10 18.88 7.96
N SER A 108 -4.21 18.85 8.96
CA SER A 108 -4.31 18.01 10.16
C SER A 108 -4.21 18.90 11.40
N TYR A 109 -5.24 18.88 12.24
CA TYR A 109 -5.32 19.70 13.47
C TYR A 109 -5.02 21.20 13.27
N GLY A 110 -5.42 21.76 12.12
CA GLY A 110 -5.17 23.16 11.76
C GLY A 110 -3.75 23.45 11.27
N LYS A 111 -2.90 22.43 11.13
CA LYS A 111 -1.56 22.52 10.55
C LYS A 111 -1.51 21.82 9.19
N GLU A 112 -0.77 22.44 8.28
CA GLU A 112 -0.54 21.89 6.94
C GLU A 112 0.62 20.90 6.95
N PHE A 113 0.44 19.77 6.26
CA PHE A 113 1.45 18.74 6.09
C PHE A 113 1.55 18.32 4.63
N SER A 114 2.78 18.12 4.15
CA SER A 114 3.04 17.48 2.87
C SER A 114 3.34 15.99 3.07
N MET A 115 2.63 15.15 2.32
CA MET A 115 2.73 13.70 2.42
C MET A 115 2.89 13.08 1.04
N ARG A 116 3.75 12.08 0.93
CA ARG A 116 3.85 11.28 -0.29
C ARG A 116 2.65 10.36 -0.44
N ILE A 117 2.30 10.06 -1.68
CA ILE A 117 1.18 9.17 -2.02
C ILE A 117 1.27 7.78 -1.37
N ASP A 118 2.49 7.28 -1.16
CA ASP A 118 2.76 5.95 -0.57
C ASP A 118 2.32 5.82 0.91
N SER A 119 2.20 6.95 1.60
CA SER A 119 1.77 7.03 3.00
C SER A 119 0.28 7.33 3.12
N LEU A 120 -0.46 7.39 2.01
CA LEU A 120 -1.84 7.84 2.00
C LEU A 120 -2.78 6.74 1.50
N LYS A 121 -4.03 6.80 1.97
CA LYS A 121 -5.11 5.99 1.44
C LYS A 121 -6.30 6.89 1.09
N PRO A 122 -6.80 6.89 -0.14
CA PRO A 122 -7.87 7.81 -0.53
C PRO A 122 -9.18 7.40 0.14
N LEU A 123 -9.93 8.37 0.65
CA LEU A 123 -11.32 8.15 1.04
C LEU A 123 -12.17 8.20 -0.23
N CYS A 124 -12.62 7.04 -0.69
CA CYS A 124 -13.54 6.96 -1.81
C CYS A 124 -14.89 7.55 -1.38
N PRO A 125 -15.38 8.64 -2.00
CA PRO A 125 -16.73 9.11 -1.73
C PRO A 125 -17.73 8.03 -2.18
N PRO A 126 -18.86 7.87 -1.48
CA PRO A 126 -19.92 6.99 -1.94
C PRO A 126 -20.52 7.59 -3.22
N ASN A 127 -20.08 7.13 -4.39
CA ASN A 127 -20.75 7.45 -5.67
C ASN A 127 -21.04 6.15 -6.44
N PRO A 128 -22.23 5.99 -7.04
CA PRO A 128 -22.83 4.70 -7.39
C PRO A 128 -22.34 4.09 -8.72
N GLN A 129 -21.21 4.54 -9.27
CA GLN A 129 -20.72 4.10 -10.58
C GLN A 129 -19.87 2.82 -10.57
N ARG A 130 -19.81 2.08 -9.46
CA ARG A 130 -19.32 0.70 -9.46
C ARG A 130 -20.44 -0.26 -9.91
N VAL A 131 -21.04 -0.01 -11.07
CA VAL A 131 -21.82 -1.04 -11.77
C VAL A 131 -20.82 -1.83 -12.62
N GLY A 132 -20.73 -3.13 -12.31
CA GLY A 132 -19.75 -4.04 -12.87
C GLY A 132 -19.88 -4.25 -14.38
N GLY A 133 -18.75 -4.52 -15.01
CA GLY A 133 -18.69 -5.11 -16.34
C GLY A 133 -18.88 -6.62 -16.27
N HIS A 134 -20.13 -7.08 -16.12
CA HIS A 134 -20.52 -8.38 -16.65
C HIS A 134 -21.59 -8.15 -17.72
N THR A 135 -21.19 -8.46 -18.95
CA THR A 135 -21.96 -8.44 -20.19
C THR A 135 -23.19 -9.33 -20.12
N SER A 136 -24.35 -8.75 -20.44
CA SER A 136 -25.43 -9.44 -21.15
C SER A 136 -26.30 -8.41 -21.87
N LYS A 137 -26.26 -8.47 -23.21
CA LYS A 137 -27.19 -7.78 -24.11
C LYS A 137 -28.61 -8.30 -23.89
N SER A 138 -29.61 -7.42 -23.83
CA SER A 138 -30.98 -7.69 -24.28
C SER A 138 -31.69 -6.36 -24.54
N GLU A 139 -32.26 -6.26 -25.73
CA GLU A 139 -33.02 -5.15 -26.30
C GLU A 139 -34.35 -4.91 -25.55
N ARG A 140 -34.81 -3.65 -25.41
CA ARG A 140 -35.91 -3.08 -26.20
C ARG A 140 -36.28 -1.67 -25.70
N GLU A 141 -36.37 -0.77 -26.66
CA GLU A 141 -36.77 0.63 -26.54
C GLU A 141 -38.31 0.78 -26.49
N GLU A 142 -38.77 1.71 -25.66
CA GLU A 142 -40.16 2.05 -25.40
C GLU A 142 -40.58 3.26 -26.26
N LYS A 143 -41.75 3.22 -26.92
CA LYS A 143 -42.85 4.20 -26.73
C LYS A 143 -43.96 4.13 -27.78
N SER A 144 -45.18 4.19 -27.26
CA SER A 144 -46.46 4.38 -27.93
C SER A 144 -46.69 5.84 -28.39
N ALA A 145 -47.46 5.95 -29.48
CA ALA A 145 -47.74 7.13 -30.31
C ALA A 145 -48.69 8.20 -29.65
N PRO A 146 -49.11 9.30 -30.36
CA PRO A 146 -50.03 9.20 -31.51
C PRO A 146 -49.81 10.19 -32.69
N SER A 147 -50.15 9.70 -33.89
CA SER A 147 -50.89 10.32 -35.01
C SER A 147 -50.69 11.81 -35.33
N THR A 148 -50.32 12.13 -36.57
CA THR A 148 -51.21 12.81 -37.56
C THR A 148 -50.70 12.62 -39.01
N ARG A 149 -51.71 12.51 -39.88
CA ARG A 149 -51.85 12.14 -41.29
C ARG A 149 -51.20 13.10 -42.32
N GLY A 150 -50.76 12.54 -43.46
CA GLY A 150 -50.56 13.23 -44.76
C GLY A 150 -49.31 12.76 -45.52
N SER A 151 -49.35 11.69 -46.33
CA SER A 151 -49.71 11.61 -47.77
C SER A 151 -48.67 12.12 -48.78
N SER A 152 -48.34 11.25 -49.76
CA SER A 152 -47.71 11.48 -51.09
C SER A 152 -46.17 11.61 -51.13
N THR A 153 -45.38 11.20 -52.13
CA THR A 153 -45.44 10.29 -53.30
C THR A 153 -44.01 10.24 -53.90
N LEU A 154 -43.59 9.06 -54.40
CA LEU A 154 -42.85 8.82 -55.65
C LEU A 154 -41.46 9.46 -55.96
N GLY A 155 -40.48 8.63 -56.34
CA GLY A 155 -39.40 8.98 -57.28
C GLY A 155 -37.98 8.53 -56.87
N THR A 156 -37.49 7.35 -57.30
CA THR A 156 -36.59 7.07 -58.46
C THR A 156 -35.10 7.46 -58.32
N ARG A 157 -34.24 6.43 -58.42
CA ARG A 157 -32.94 6.27 -59.15
C ARG A 157 -32.12 7.59 -59.40
N LYS A 158 -30.81 7.69 -59.15
CA LYS A 158 -29.69 7.01 -59.83
C LYS A 158 -28.36 7.66 -59.39
N ALA A 159 -27.26 6.98 -59.67
CA ALA A 159 -25.86 7.34 -59.46
C ALA A 159 -25.39 8.67 -60.09
N GLU A 160 -24.31 9.25 -59.53
CA GLU A 160 -23.06 9.69 -60.19
C GLU A 160 -22.15 10.29 -59.09
N LYS A 161 -20.96 9.74 -58.85
CA LYS A 161 -19.66 10.23 -59.35
C LYS A 161 -19.55 11.76 -59.28
N ASN A 162 -18.60 12.28 -58.51
CA ASN A 162 -17.64 13.28 -59.00
C ASN A 162 -16.55 13.56 -57.95
N LEU A 163 -15.33 13.50 -58.48
CA LEU A 163 -14.04 14.10 -58.11
C LEU A 163 -13.49 13.92 -56.68
#